data_AF-A0A832FT35-F1
#
_entry.id   AF-A0A832FT35-F1
#
_cell.length_a   1.000
_cell.length_b   1.000
_cell.length_c   1.000
_cell.angle_alpha   90.00
_cell.angle_beta   90.00
_cell.angle_gamma   90.00
#
_symmetry.space_group_name_H-M   'P 1'
#
loop_
_entity.id
_entity.type
_entity.pdbx_description
1 polymer ?
#
loop_
_entity_poly.entity_id
_entity_poly.type
_entity_poly.pdbx_seq_one_letter_code
_entity_poly.pdbx_strand_id
1 'polypeptide(L)'
;MKILVAEPMSPAAIELLRRQPGFEVIESNPKEYEQHLGDCEAMLVRSAVKVKADTLAKAPRLRVIGRAGVGVDNVEVPAATAAGVIVMNAPLGNIISAAEHTIGMIFASARHIPQAHAKLTKGEGVDKQWGTENIQPSFDFKFYPFVWQNGGDLFNKDYTECILNQEKAVQAFEFIYALRQYAPAPEEAQSGSPQSGKLMMWGDWELMNTLFVGQLPFEYSVAPPPASPNTGEIMFCGDAPGWAMPKGVKHPTESWEWMKFLFTPESLFRLFVAIAAPPPRISMLQTDEYFKKHPKYPNPELCFEITQMRMKAFKNTPKISNYEEAKTAMGEEMSLVWAGTMGLKEGIDKVTAKWTELVKEAVIDPDVGCAGKFC
;
A
#
# COMPACT_ATOMS: atom_id res chain seq x y z
N MET A 1 -64.45 -19.75 -16.66
CA MET A 1 -63.24 -20.52 -16.35
C MET A 1 -62.52 -19.89 -15.18
N LYS A 2 -62.37 -20.61 -14.07
CA LYS A 2 -61.63 -20.12 -12.90
C LYS A 2 -60.13 -20.43 -13.03
N ILE A 3 -59.29 -19.40 -13.04
CA ILE A 3 -57.84 -19.48 -13.26
C ILE A 3 -57.12 -19.14 -11.96
N LEU A 4 -56.42 -20.11 -11.39
CA LEU A 4 -55.57 -19.92 -10.22
C LEU A 4 -54.15 -19.55 -10.65
N VAL A 5 -53.71 -18.34 -10.31
CA VAL A 5 -52.31 -17.90 -10.36
C VAL A 5 -51.67 -18.24 -9.02
N ALA A 6 -50.98 -19.38 -8.95
CA ALA A 6 -50.49 -19.94 -7.69
C ALA A 6 -49.18 -19.31 -7.19
N GLU A 7 -48.53 -18.49 -8.02
CA GLU A 7 -47.31 -17.75 -7.70
C GLU A 7 -47.40 -16.31 -8.21
N PRO A 8 -46.72 -15.35 -7.56
CA PRO A 8 -46.63 -13.99 -8.08
C PRO A 8 -46.16 -13.94 -9.53
N MET A 9 -46.93 -13.26 -10.37
CA MET A 9 -46.63 -13.00 -11.77
C MET A 9 -46.63 -11.51 -12.06
N SER A 10 -46.09 -11.11 -13.22
CA SER A 10 -46.08 -9.70 -13.59
C SER A 10 -47.50 -9.17 -13.75
N PRO A 11 -47.79 -7.92 -13.32
CA PRO A 11 -49.12 -7.31 -13.46
C PRO A 11 -49.64 -7.36 -14.91
N ALA A 12 -48.74 -7.19 -15.89
CA ALA A 12 -49.07 -7.27 -17.31
C ALA A 12 -49.61 -8.65 -17.72
N ALA A 13 -49.06 -9.75 -17.19
CA ALA A 13 -49.53 -11.10 -17.49
C ALA A 13 -50.92 -11.37 -16.88
N ILE A 14 -51.16 -10.89 -15.66
CA ILE A 14 -52.44 -11.02 -14.98
C ILE A 14 -53.53 -10.23 -15.73
N GLU A 15 -53.21 -9.03 -16.18
CA GLU A 15 -54.12 -8.18 -16.94
C GLU A 15 -54.54 -8.82 -18.27
N LEU A 16 -53.64 -9.54 -18.95
CA LEU A 16 -53.97 -10.29 -20.17
C LEU A 16 -55.02 -11.38 -19.92
N LEU A 17 -54.98 -12.03 -18.76
CA LEU A 17 -55.97 -13.04 -18.36
C LEU A 17 -57.31 -12.39 -18.01
N ARG A 18 -57.30 -11.30 -17.23
CA ARG A 18 -58.50 -10.57 -16.81
C ARG A 18 -59.29 -9.99 -17.98
N ARG A 19 -58.62 -9.65 -19.08
CA ARG A 19 -59.26 -9.14 -20.31
C ARG A 19 -60.05 -10.19 -21.09
N GLN A 20 -59.86 -11.48 -20.81
CA GLN A 20 -60.57 -12.53 -21.55
C GLN A 20 -61.99 -12.69 -20.99
N PRO A 21 -63.03 -12.62 -21.85
CA PRO A 21 -64.41 -12.83 -21.42
C PRO A 21 -64.60 -14.20 -20.77
N GLY A 22 -65.24 -14.22 -19.60
CA GLY A 22 -65.56 -15.46 -18.88
C GLY A 22 -64.40 -16.06 -18.08
N PHE A 23 -63.26 -15.38 -17.95
CA PHE A 23 -62.17 -15.78 -17.05
C PHE A 23 -62.32 -15.11 -15.69
N GLU A 24 -62.26 -15.91 -14.62
CA GLU A 24 -62.19 -15.44 -13.24
C GLU A 24 -60.77 -15.72 -12.72
N VAL A 25 -59.97 -14.67 -12.52
CA VAL A 25 -58.56 -14.81 -12.14
C VAL A 25 -58.41 -14.68 -10.62
N ILE A 26 -57.94 -15.74 -9.96
CA ILE A 26 -57.56 -15.75 -8.56
C ILE A 26 -56.04 -15.67 -8.47
N GLU A 27 -55.53 -14.58 -7.91
CA GLU A 27 -54.11 -14.47 -7.55
C GLU A 27 -53.88 -15.03 -6.15
N SER A 28 -52.84 -15.84 -6.00
CA SER A 28 -52.43 -16.43 -4.74
C SER A 28 -50.90 -16.50 -4.66
N ASN A 29 -50.39 -17.21 -3.65
CA ASN A 29 -48.97 -17.40 -3.42
C ASN A 29 -48.66 -18.88 -3.12
N PRO A 30 -47.39 -19.30 -3.18
CA PRO A 30 -47.01 -20.71 -2.97
C PRO A 30 -47.47 -21.33 -1.64
N LYS A 31 -47.84 -20.53 -0.64
CA LYS A 31 -48.29 -21.02 0.67
C LYS A 31 -49.79 -21.17 0.78
N GLU A 32 -50.57 -20.42 0.00
CA GLU A 32 -52.03 -20.30 0.17
C GLU A 32 -52.82 -20.82 -1.03
N TYR A 33 -52.16 -21.14 -2.14
CA TYR A 33 -52.83 -21.54 -3.38
C TYR A 33 -53.73 -22.78 -3.24
N GLU A 34 -53.41 -23.69 -2.31
CA GLU A 34 -54.12 -24.96 -2.17
C GLU A 34 -55.62 -24.80 -1.87
N GLN A 35 -56.00 -23.75 -1.13
CA GLN A 35 -57.41 -23.50 -0.77
C GLN A 35 -58.30 -23.19 -1.98
N HIS A 36 -57.69 -22.87 -3.13
CA HIS A 36 -58.39 -22.53 -4.36
C HIS A 36 -58.45 -23.69 -5.37
N LEU A 37 -57.84 -24.85 -5.06
CA LEU A 37 -57.72 -25.99 -5.98
C LEU A 37 -59.06 -26.65 -6.32
N GLY A 38 -59.98 -26.73 -5.35
CA GLY A 38 -61.24 -27.46 -5.51
C GLY A 38 -62.10 -26.98 -6.69
N ASP A 39 -62.06 -25.67 -6.96
CA ASP A 39 -62.88 -25.02 -7.99
C ASP A 39 -62.07 -24.51 -9.19
N CYS A 40 -60.75 -24.69 -9.22
CA CYS A 40 -59.95 -24.17 -10.33
C CYS A 40 -60.05 -25.06 -11.56
N GLU A 41 -60.18 -24.43 -12.73
CA GLU A 41 -60.21 -25.11 -14.04
C GLU A 41 -58.87 -24.97 -14.76
N ALA A 42 -58.11 -23.93 -14.44
CA ALA A 42 -56.75 -23.71 -14.92
C ALA A 42 -55.85 -23.26 -13.77
N MET A 43 -54.57 -23.64 -13.83
CA MET A 43 -53.56 -23.25 -12.85
C MET A 43 -52.32 -22.72 -13.54
N LEU A 44 -51.80 -21.59 -13.08
CA LEU A 44 -50.54 -21.01 -13.54
C LEU A 44 -49.50 -21.08 -12.43
N VAL A 45 -48.33 -21.63 -12.76
CA VAL A 45 -47.21 -21.86 -11.83
C VAL A 45 -45.89 -21.35 -12.42
N ARG A 46 -44.90 -21.09 -11.55
CA ARG A 46 -43.49 -20.82 -11.92
C ARG A 46 -42.60 -21.94 -11.41
N SER A 47 -41.59 -21.64 -10.60
CA SER A 47 -40.58 -22.61 -10.16
C SER A 47 -40.78 -23.06 -8.72
N ALA A 48 -41.52 -22.30 -7.90
CA ALA A 48 -41.67 -22.56 -6.47
C ALA A 48 -42.75 -23.61 -6.18
N VAL A 49 -43.92 -23.50 -6.82
CA VAL A 49 -45.02 -24.46 -6.62
C VAL A 49 -44.69 -25.77 -7.33
N LYS A 50 -44.80 -26.88 -6.58
CA LYS A 50 -44.61 -28.24 -7.10
C LYS A 50 -45.98 -28.89 -7.25
N VAL A 51 -46.40 -29.15 -8.47
CA VAL A 51 -47.69 -29.81 -8.75
C VAL A 51 -47.44 -31.30 -8.87
N LYS A 52 -47.72 -32.02 -7.77
CA LYS A 52 -47.57 -33.49 -7.68
C LYS A 52 -48.94 -34.18 -7.67
N ALA A 53 -48.94 -35.51 -7.64
CA ALA A 53 -50.17 -36.31 -7.53
C ALA A 53 -51.14 -35.81 -6.43
N ASP A 54 -50.64 -35.47 -5.23
CA ASP A 54 -51.46 -34.98 -4.13
C ASP A 54 -52.12 -33.62 -4.42
N THR A 55 -51.43 -32.74 -5.15
CA THR A 55 -51.97 -31.44 -5.58
C THR A 55 -53.09 -31.64 -6.60
N LEU A 56 -52.88 -32.58 -7.54
CA LEU A 56 -53.85 -32.91 -8.59
C LEU A 56 -55.12 -33.56 -8.00
N ALA A 57 -54.96 -34.43 -6.99
CA ALA A 57 -56.09 -35.06 -6.30
C ALA A 57 -57.01 -34.04 -5.60
N LYS A 58 -56.47 -32.91 -5.16
CA LYS A 58 -57.23 -31.79 -4.55
C LYS A 58 -57.91 -30.89 -5.58
N ALA A 59 -57.65 -31.08 -6.88
CA ALA A 59 -58.09 -30.19 -7.97
C ALA A 59 -58.97 -30.93 -9.00
N PRO A 60 -60.16 -31.42 -8.62
CA PRO A 60 -60.98 -32.32 -9.45
C PRO A 60 -61.51 -31.68 -10.74
N ARG A 61 -61.49 -30.34 -10.84
CA ARG A 61 -61.96 -29.59 -12.02
C ARG A 61 -60.82 -29.07 -12.89
N LEU A 62 -59.57 -29.31 -12.50
CA LEU A 62 -58.40 -28.80 -13.21
C LEU A 62 -58.29 -29.45 -14.59
N ARG A 63 -58.09 -28.63 -15.62
CA ARG A 63 -57.98 -29.09 -17.00
C ARG A 63 -56.65 -28.73 -17.64
N VAL A 64 -56.02 -27.66 -17.19
CA VAL A 64 -54.77 -27.16 -17.75
C VAL A 64 -53.86 -26.56 -16.68
N ILE A 65 -52.57 -26.85 -16.78
CA ILE A 65 -51.50 -26.23 -16.02
C ILE A 65 -50.60 -25.47 -17.01
N GLY A 66 -50.47 -24.16 -16.84
CA GLY A 66 -49.49 -23.34 -17.56
C GLY A 66 -48.29 -23.02 -16.68
N ARG A 67 -47.11 -23.51 -17.05
CA ARG A 67 -45.84 -23.20 -16.40
C ARG A 67 -45.18 -22.01 -17.09
N ALA A 68 -45.03 -20.90 -16.37
CA ALA A 68 -44.32 -19.71 -16.84
C ALA A 68 -42.77 -19.91 -16.77
N GLY A 69 -42.25 -20.64 -17.76
CA GLY A 69 -40.82 -20.90 -18.01
C GLY A 69 -40.60 -22.06 -19.01
N VAL A 70 -39.34 -22.40 -19.30
CA VAL A 70 -38.96 -23.41 -20.31
C VAL A 70 -39.23 -24.86 -19.87
N GLY A 71 -38.64 -25.34 -18.77
CA GLY A 71 -38.90 -26.69 -18.26
C GLY A 71 -40.28 -26.87 -17.61
N VAL A 72 -40.65 -28.11 -17.31
CA VAL A 72 -41.86 -28.47 -16.53
C VAL A 72 -41.47 -29.32 -15.31
N ASP A 73 -40.23 -29.20 -14.83
CA ASP A 73 -39.64 -30.05 -13.79
C ASP A 73 -40.36 -29.97 -12.44
N ASN A 74 -41.16 -28.93 -12.25
CA ASN A 74 -41.98 -28.73 -11.06
C ASN A 74 -43.40 -29.28 -11.19
N VAL A 75 -43.76 -29.90 -12.32
CA VAL A 75 -45.05 -30.56 -12.56
C VAL A 75 -44.82 -32.04 -12.83
N GLU A 76 -45.50 -32.91 -12.08
CA GLU A 76 -45.46 -34.35 -12.31
C GLU A 76 -46.32 -34.71 -13.53
N VAL A 77 -45.72 -34.59 -14.73
CA VAL A 77 -46.42 -34.77 -16.01
C VAL A 77 -47.15 -36.12 -16.13
N PRO A 78 -46.60 -37.27 -15.70
CA PRO A 78 -47.35 -38.54 -15.73
C PRO A 78 -48.63 -38.50 -14.90
N ALA A 79 -48.58 -37.95 -13.68
CA ALA A 79 -49.75 -37.82 -12.82
C ALA A 79 -50.77 -36.84 -13.40
N ALA A 80 -50.32 -35.71 -13.95
CA ALA A 80 -51.19 -34.75 -14.64
C ALA A 80 -51.89 -35.40 -15.85
N THR A 81 -51.15 -36.19 -16.63
CA THR A 81 -51.67 -36.92 -17.79
C THR A 81 -52.71 -37.96 -17.36
N ALA A 82 -52.44 -38.74 -16.32
CA ALA A 82 -53.39 -39.72 -15.77
C ALA A 82 -54.68 -39.06 -15.24
N ALA A 83 -54.58 -37.84 -14.72
CA ALA A 83 -55.71 -37.01 -14.27
C ALA A 83 -56.42 -36.27 -15.42
N GLY A 84 -55.99 -36.43 -16.68
CA GLY A 84 -56.57 -35.72 -17.83
C GLY A 84 -56.25 -34.22 -17.90
N VAL A 85 -55.20 -33.78 -17.18
CA VAL A 85 -54.76 -32.38 -17.10
C VAL A 85 -53.64 -32.12 -18.12
N ILE A 86 -53.85 -31.15 -19.00
CA ILE A 86 -52.85 -30.74 -19.99
C ILE A 86 -51.78 -29.87 -19.32
N VAL A 87 -50.51 -30.18 -19.53
CA VAL A 87 -49.39 -29.35 -19.06
C VAL A 87 -48.79 -28.58 -20.24
N MET A 88 -48.70 -27.26 -20.08
CA MET A 88 -48.15 -26.32 -21.06
C MET A 88 -47.01 -25.52 -20.44
N ASN A 89 -46.05 -25.09 -21.25
CA ASN A 89 -44.90 -24.28 -20.86
C ASN A 89 -44.69 -23.08 -21.80
N ALA A 90 -43.76 -22.20 -21.45
CA ALA A 90 -43.36 -21.06 -22.27
C ALA A 90 -41.90 -21.24 -22.75
N PRO A 91 -41.64 -22.10 -23.75
CA PRO A 91 -40.29 -22.57 -24.09
C PRO A 91 -39.38 -21.48 -24.69
N LEU A 92 -39.94 -20.40 -25.22
CA LEU A 92 -39.17 -19.35 -25.92
C LEU A 92 -38.91 -18.10 -25.07
N GLY A 93 -39.52 -18.00 -23.89
CA GLY A 93 -39.64 -16.74 -23.14
C GLY A 93 -38.34 -16.15 -22.60
N ASN A 94 -37.27 -16.95 -22.47
CA ASN A 94 -35.98 -16.49 -21.92
C ASN A 94 -34.78 -16.73 -22.86
N ILE A 95 -35.01 -17.13 -24.13
CA ILE A 95 -33.91 -17.50 -25.03
C ILE A 95 -32.92 -16.35 -25.22
N ILE A 96 -33.42 -15.14 -25.48
CA ILE A 96 -32.58 -13.95 -25.69
C ILE A 96 -31.79 -13.62 -24.42
N SER A 97 -32.46 -13.50 -23.27
CA SER A 97 -31.78 -13.16 -22.01
C SER A 97 -30.78 -14.24 -21.57
N ALA A 98 -31.06 -15.51 -21.82
CA ALA A 98 -30.12 -16.60 -21.57
C ALA A 98 -28.90 -16.49 -22.50
N ALA A 99 -29.10 -16.23 -23.80
CA ALA A 99 -28.01 -16.04 -24.75
C ALA A 99 -27.14 -14.82 -24.40
N GLU A 100 -27.76 -13.68 -24.05
CA GLU A 100 -27.05 -12.48 -23.58
C GLU A 100 -26.23 -12.76 -22.33
N HIS A 101 -26.82 -13.46 -21.35
CA HIS A 101 -26.11 -13.84 -20.13
C HIS A 101 -24.95 -14.79 -20.43
N THR A 102 -25.13 -15.79 -21.28
CA THR A 102 -24.06 -16.70 -21.70
C THR A 102 -22.91 -15.94 -22.37
N ILE A 103 -23.20 -15.03 -23.30
CA ILE A 103 -22.19 -14.19 -23.95
C ILE A 103 -21.47 -13.32 -22.91
N GLY A 104 -22.20 -12.70 -21.98
CA GLY A 104 -21.64 -11.92 -20.89
C GLY A 104 -20.68 -12.74 -20.01
N MET A 105 -21.06 -13.98 -19.67
CA MET A 105 -20.22 -14.91 -18.91
C MET A 105 -18.97 -15.33 -19.67
N ILE A 106 -19.08 -15.55 -20.99
CA ILE A 106 -17.92 -15.83 -21.86
C ILE A 106 -16.93 -14.66 -21.81
N PHE A 107 -17.39 -13.42 -21.99
CA PHE A 107 -16.52 -12.24 -21.91
C PHE A 107 -15.89 -12.06 -20.53
N ALA A 108 -16.69 -12.19 -19.47
CA ALA A 108 -16.21 -12.07 -18.09
C ALA A 108 -15.11 -13.10 -17.78
N SER A 109 -15.27 -14.33 -18.25
CA SER A 109 -14.29 -15.41 -18.08
C SER A 109 -13.03 -15.20 -18.93
N ALA A 110 -13.18 -14.95 -20.23
CA ALA A 110 -12.05 -14.82 -21.16
C ALA A 110 -11.16 -13.60 -20.88
N ARG A 111 -11.73 -12.54 -20.28
CA ARG A 111 -11.04 -11.27 -20.03
C ARG A 111 -10.82 -10.99 -18.54
N HIS A 112 -11.21 -11.91 -17.66
CA HIS A 112 -11.08 -11.78 -16.21
C HIS A 112 -11.61 -10.43 -15.67
N ILE A 113 -12.71 -9.93 -16.23
CA ILE A 113 -13.23 -8.57 -15.96
C ILE A 113 -13.52 -8.37 -14.46
N PRO A 114 -14.20 -9.28 -13.75
CA PRO A 114 -14.46 -9.10 -12.31
C PRO A 114 -13.18 -9.05 -11.48
N GLN A 115 -12.17 -9.87 -11.83
CA GLN A 115 -10.89 -9.90 -11.12
C GLN A 115 -10.09 -8.62 -11.37
N ALA A 116 -10.03 -8.15 -12.62
CA ALA A 116 -9.37 -6.90 -12.97
C ALA A 116 -10.04 -5.70 -12.28
N HIS A 117 -11.36 -5.65 -12.27
CA HIS A 117 -12.13 -4.64 -11.54
C HIS A 117 -11.80 -4.64 -10.04
N ALA A 118 -11.76 -5.82 -9.41
CA ALA A 118 -11.41 -5.95 -8.00
C ALA A 118 -9.98 -5.50 -7.70
N LYS A 119 -9.00 -5.81 -8.57
CA LYS A 119 -7.62 -5.36 -8.41
C LYS A 119 -7.49 -3.84 -8.52
N LEU A 120 -8.14 -3.24 -9.52
CA LEU A 120 -8.10 -1.79 -9.73
C LEU A 120 -8.74 -1.02 -8.57
N THR A 121 -9.90 -1.47 -8.10
CA THR A 121 -10.60 -0.80 -6.98
C THR A 121 -9.90 -0.97 -5.63
N LYS A 122 -9.01 -1.97 -5.50
CA LYS A 122 -8.15 -2.18 -4.33
C LYS A 122 -6.75 -1.57 -4.46
N GLY A 123 -6.43 -0.92 -5.59
CA GLY A 123 -5.10 -0.36 -5.82
C GLY A 123 -4.00 -1.41 -6.06
N GLU A 124 -4.36 -2.61 -6.52
CA GLU A 124 -3.45 -3.72 -6.85
C GLU A 124 -3.20 -3.85 -8.37
N GLY A 125 -3.49 -2.78 -9.13
CA GLY A 125 -3.32 -2.73 -10.58
C GLY A 125 -1.86 -2.62 -11.03
N VAL A 126 -1.60 -2.81 -12.32
CA VAL A 126 -0.25 -2.68 -12.93
C VAL A 126 0.33 -1.27 -12.82
N ASP A 127 -0.54 -0.26 -12.74
CA ASP A 127 -0.21 1.16 -12.58
C ASP A 127 -0.21 1.62 -11.12
N LYS A 128 -0.18 0.68 -10.17
CA LYS A 128 -0.07 1.01 -8.74
C LYS A 128 1.13 1.91 -8.50
N GLN A 129 0.88 3.02 -7.82
CA GLN A 129 1.89 3.93 -7.30
C GLN A 129 1.87 3.85 -5.77
N TRP A 130 3.05 3.96 -5.17
CA TRP A 130 3.24 3.97 -3.73
C TRP A 130 3.55 5.38 -3.24
N GLY A 131 3.13 5.69 -2.02
CA GLY A 131 3.35 7.00 -1.43
C GLY A 131 4.82 7.24 -1.10
N THR A 132 5.53 6.20 -0.63
CA THR A 132 6.93 6.28 -0.22
C THR A 132 7.67 4.99 -0.53
N GLU A 133 9.00 5.05 -0.51
CA GLU A 133 9.83 3.84 -0.47
C GLU A 133 9.59 3.02 0.80
N ASN A 134 10.08 1.79 0.75
CA ASN A 134 10.11 0.95 1.92
C ASN A 134 11.40 1.20 2.74
N ILE A 135 11.27 1.55 4.03
CA ILE A 135 12.39 1.91 4.90
C ILE A 135 12.53 0.89 6.02
N GLN A 136 13.64 0.15 6.02
CA GLN A 136 13.94 -0.83 7.05
C GLN A 136 14.37 -0.13 8.36
N PRO A 137 13.86 -0.56 9.54
CA PRO A 137 14.14 0.11 10.81
C PRO A 137 15.60 0.08 11.29
N SER A 138 16.48 -0.65 10.60
CA SER A 138 17.94 -0.63 10.82
C SER A 138 18.69 0.45 10.04
N PHE A 139 18.03 1.20 9.15
CA PHE A 139 18.66 2.26 8.38
C PHE A 139 18.82 3.52 9.25
N ASP A 140 19.97 3.60 9.93
CA ASP A 140 20.40 4.69 10.80
C ASP A 140 20.20 6.08 10.18
N PHE A 141 20.68 6.31 8.95
CA PHE A 141 20.58 7.61 8.25
C PHE A 141 19.14 8.10 8.02
N LYS A 142 18.15 7.19 7.99
CA LYS A 142 16.75 7.53 7.75
C LYS A 142 15.94 7.58 9.04
N PHE A 143 16.33 6.85 10.08
CA PHE A 143 15.58 6.79 11.35
C PHE A 143 16.05 7.82 12.38
N TYR A 144 17.35 8.07 12.50
CA TYR A 144 17.87 8.94 13.55
C TYR A 144 17.42 10.41 13.44
N PRO A 145 17.35 11.01 12.23
CA PRO A 145 16.81 12.36 12.08
C PRO A 145 15.42 12.52 12.69
N PHE A 146 14.52 11.56 12.48
CA PHE A 146 13.19 11.58 13.07
C PHE A 146 13.21 11.47 14.59
N VAL A 147 14.10 10.64 15.15
CA VAL A 147 14.28 10.56 16.61
C VAL A 147 14.70 11.90 17.17
N TRP A 148 15.73 12.52 16.57
CA TRP A 148 16.26 13.80 17.01
C TRP A 148 15.27 14.95 16.87
N GLN A 149 14.62 15.09 15.71
CA GLN A 149 13.61 16.14 15.53
C GLN A 149 12.40 15.91 16.43
N ASN A 150 12.09 14.67 16.82
CA ASN A 150 11.02 14.41 17.79
C ASN A 150 11.43 14.71 19.24
N GLY A 151 12.65 15.23 19.45
CA GLY A 151 13.20 15.59 20.75
C GLY A 151 13.72 14.41 21.55
N GLY A 152 13.94 13.26 20.89
CA GLY A 152 14.68 12.12 21.42
C GLY A 152 16.16 12.17 21.07
N ASP A 153 16.88 11.17 21.54
CA ASP A 153 18.30 10.92 21.28
C ASP A 153 18.61 9.41 21.38
N LEU A 154 19.82 9.03 20.96
CA LEU A 154 20.25 7.63 20.90
C LEU A 154 20.93 7.20 22.21
N PHE A 155 21.71 8.10 22.81
CA PHE A 155 22.45 7.90 24.06
C PHE A 155 22.11 9.00 25.06
N ASN A 156 22.33 8.72 26.34
CA ASN A 156 22.31 9.78 27.34
C ASN A 156 23.48 10.75 27.12
N LYS A 157 23.42 11.91 27.80
CA LYS A 157 24.38 13.01 27.58
C LYS A 157 25.84 12.61 27.77
N ASP A 158 26.09 11.68 28.69
CA ASP A 158 27.44 11.25 29.07
C ASP A 158 27.90 10.02 28.28
N TYR A 159 27.10 9.53 27.32
CA TYR A 159 27.35 8.32 26.53
C TYR A 159 27.66 7.08 27.40
N THR A 160 26.98 6.96 28.54
CA THR A 160 27.11 5.80 29.44
C THR A 160 26.01 4.76 29.23
N GLU A 161 24.91 5.14 28.59
CA GLU A 161 23.80 4.24 28.28
C GLU A 161 23.10 4.64 26.97
N CYS A 162 22.59 3.64 26.25
CA CYS A 162 21.66 3.85 25.15
C CYS A 162 20.26 4.12 25.71
N ILE A 163 19.57 5.11 25.15
CA ILE A 163 18.22 5.55 25.59
C ILE A 163 17.20 5.50 24.45
N LEU A 164 17.43 4.66 23.44
CA LEU A 164 16.57 4.56 22.26
C LEU A 164 15.13 4.13 22.57
N ASN A 165 14.90 3.51 23.73
CA ASN A 165 13.58 3.12 24.22
C ASN A 165 12.78 4.24 24.92
N GLN A 166 13.33 5.45 25.01
CA GLN A 166 12.56 6.59 25.51
C GLN A 166 11.35 6.87 24.63
N GLU A 167 10.28 7.38 25.24
CA GLU A 167 8.98 7.57 24.59
C GLU A 167 9.09 8.33 23.25
N LYS A 168 9.84 9.42 23.22
CA LYS A 168 10.00 10.24 22.00
C LYS A 168 10.70 9.51 20.86
N ALA A 169 11.67 8.65 21.17
CA ALA A 169 12.37 7.85 20.16
C ALA A 169 11.44 6.74 19.65
N VAL A 170 10.74 6.04 20.54
CA VAL A 170 9.75 5.01 20.17
C VAL A 170 8.66 5.59 19.26
N GLN A 171 8.11 6.77 19.59
CA GLN A 171 7.13 7.46 18.74
C GLN A 171 7.66 7.75 17.32
N ALA A 172 8.93 8.16 17.21
CA ALA A 172 9.57 8.41 15.91
C ALA A 172 9.71 7.12 15.09
N PHE A 173 10.15 6.03 15.73
CA PHE A 173 10.21 4.71 15.11
C PHE A 173 8.82 4.23 14.66
N GLU A 174 7.79 4.37 15.51
CA GLU A 174 6.41 3.99 15.19
C GLU A 174 5.88 4.74 13.97
N PHE A 175 6.12 6.05 13.89
CA PHE A 175 5.71 6.87 12.76
C PHE A 175 6.31 6.36 11.44
N ILE A 176 7.63 6.21 11.36
CA ILE A 176 8.30 5.75 10.14
C ILE A 176 7.91 4.30 9.84
N TYR A 177 7.87 3.44 10.85
CA TYR A 177 7.52 2.03 10.68
C TYR A 177 6.09 1.86 10.16
N ALA A 178 5.17 2.77 10.52
CA ALA A 178 3.80 2.79 10.00
C ALA A 178 3.72 3.23 8.53
N LEU A 179 4.71 3.95 7.99
CA LEU A 179 4.72 4.37 6.58
C LEU A 179 4.81 3.18 5.61
N ARG A 180 5.24 2.00 6.07
CA ARG A 180 5.32 0.79 5.24
C ARG A 180 3.99 0.39 4.60
N GLN A 181 2.86 0.80 5.18
CA GLN A 181 1.53 0.56 4.59
C GLN A 181 1.34 1.28 3.24
N TYR A 182 2.12 2.33 2.99
CA TYR A 182 2.14 3.12 1.75
C TYR A 182 3.36 2.81 0.87
N ALA A 183 4.15 1.80 1.24
CA ALA A 183 5.36 1.39 0.55
C ALA A 183 5.18 0.06 -0.19
N PRO A 184 6.06 -0.27 -1.14
CA PRO A 184 6.07 -1.59 -1.77
C PRO A 184 6.33 -2.70 -0.74
N ALA A 185 5.67 -3.84 -0.92
CA ALA A 185 5.97 -5.02 -0.14
C ALA A 185 7.43 -5.48 -0.38
N PRO A 186 8.05 -6.26 0.51
CA PRO A 186 9.41 -6.76 0.32
C PRO A 186 9.62 -7.47 -1.03
N GLU A 187 8.63 -8.23 -1.52
CA GLU A 187 8.68 -8.92 -2.81
C GLU A 187 8.63 -7.94 -4.00
N GLU A 188 8.13 -6.73 -3.77
CA GLU A 188 8.02 -5.64 -4.73
C GLU A 188 9.16 -4.62 -4.60
N ALA A 189 10.23 -4.92 -3.84
CA ALA A 189 11.30 -3.98 -3.50
C ALA A 189 11.95 -3.29 -4.73
N GLN A 190 12.05 -3.97 -5.88
CA GLN A 190 12.54 -3.35 -7.13
C GLN A 190 11.66 -2.17 -7.58
N SER A 191 10.35 -2.26 -7.33
CA SER A 191 9.40 -1.17 -7.60
C SER A 191 9.51 -0.02 -6.60
N GLY A 192 10.19 -0.26 -5.47
CA GLY A 192 10.54 0.74 -4.44
C GLY A 192 11.80 1.53 -4.72
N SER A 193 12.33 1.46 -5.94
CA SER A 193 13.33 2.40 -6.44
C SER A 193 12.63 3.57 -7.15
N PRO A 194 13.15 4.80 -7.08
CA PRO A 194 12.54 5.93 -7.79
C PRO A 194 12.61 5.74 -9.32
N GLN A 195 13.54 4.95 -9.84
CA GLN A 195 13.64 4.60 -11.28
C GLN A 195 12.45 3.79 -11.78
N SER A 196 11.68 3.15 -10.89
CA SER A 196 10.50 2.39 -11.26
C SER A 196 9.38 3.25 -11.87
N GLY A 197 9.39 4.56 -11.61
CA GLY A 197 8.29 5.45 -11.99
C GLY A 197 7.05 5.32 -11.09
N LYS A 198 7.13 4.53 -10.02
CA LYS A 198 5.96 4.18 -9.19
C LYS A 198 6.01 4.74 -7.77
N LEU A 199 7.07 5.43 -7.38
CA LEU A 199 7.16 6.10 -6.08
C LEU A 199 6.80 7.58 -6.20
N MET A 200 5.93 8.07 -5.31
CA MET A 200 5.63 9.50 -5.20
C MET A 200 6.67 10.26 -4.38
N MET A 201 7.15 9.68 -3.28
CA MET A 201 8.17 10.28 -2.43
C MET A 201 9.32 9.30 -2.18
N TRP A 202 10.53 9.84 -2.11
CA TRP A 202 11.73 9.10 -1.76
C TRP A 202 12.47 9.88 -0.66
N GLY A 203 12.70 9.23 0.48
CA GLY A 203 13.27 9.88 1.65
C GLY A 203 14.79 9.78 1.64
N ASP A 204 15.46 10.91 1.45
CA ASP A 204 16.91 11.00 1.64
C ASP A 204 17.22 12.23 2.50
N TRP A 205 18.05 12.04 3.52
CA TRP A 205 18.48 13.11 4.42
C TRP A 205 19.79 13.75 3.94
N GLU A 206 20.24 13.37 2.75
CA GLU A 206 21.29 14.03 2.00
C GLU A 206 20.88 14.28 0.55
N LEU A 207 21.38 15.35 -0.05
CA LEU A 207 21.27 15.59 -1.50
C LEU A 207 22.29 14.74 -2.30
N MET A 208 22.93 13.74 -1.68
CA MET A 208 24.11 13.03 -2.19
C MET A 208 23.79 11.99 -3.29
N ASN A 209 22.52 11.55 -3.42
CA ASN A 209 22.13 10.50 -4.36
C ASN A 209 21.55 10.99 -5.70
N THR A 210 21.77 12.26 -6.05
CA THR A 210 21.33 12.85 -7.34
C THR A 210 21.96 12.20 -8.58
N LEU A 211 23.03 11.40 -8.42
CA LEU A 211 23.63 10.61 -9.51
C LEU A 211 22.60 9.75 -10.26
N PHE A 212 21.71 9.11 -9.51
CA PHE A 212 20.66 8.21 -10.03
C PHE A 212 19.39 8.95 -10.47
N VAL A 213 19.28 10.21 -10.10
CA VAL A 213 18.08 11.01 -10.34
C VAL A 213 18.02 11.50 -11.79
N GLY A 214 19.16 11.59 -12.48
CA GLY A 214 19.20 11.79 -13.94
C GLY A 214 18.66 10.60 -14.76
N GLN A 215 18.26 9.50 -14.11
CA GLN A 215 17.65 8.32 -14.73
C GLN A 215 16.16 8.19 -14.41
N LEU A 216 15.55 9.18 -13.73
CA LEU A 216 14.13 9.12 -13.41
C LEU A 216 13.28 9.28 -14.68
N PRO A 217 12.22 8.47 -14.85
CA PRO A 217 11.34 8.57 -16.00
C PRO A 217 10.31 9.72 -15.88
N PHE A 218 10.49 10.64 -14.94
CA PHE A 218 9.55 11.71 -14.59
C PHE A 218 10.26 13.00 -14.11
N GLU A 219 9.53 14.11 -14.14
CA GLU A 219 9.96 15.36 -13.50
C GLU A 219 9.83 15.26 -11.98
N TYR A 220 10.83 15.77 -11.26
CA TYR A 220 10.89 15.70 -9.81
C TYR A 220 11.31 17.05 -9.23
N SER A 221 11.08 17.21 -7.92
CA SER A 221 11.63 18.29 -7.12
C SER A 221 12.09 17.74 -5.77
N VAL A 222 12.67 18.59 -4.94
CA VAL A 222 13.09 18.26 -3.58
C VAL A 222 12.32 19.10 -2.56
N ALA A 223 12.23 18.62 -1.33
CA ALA A 223 11.68 19.36 -0.20
C ALA A 223 12.49 19.02 1.06
N PRO A 224 12.55 19.91 2.07
CA PRO A 224 13.08 19.54 3.37
C PRO A 224 12.23 18.41 4.00
N PRO A 225 12.80 17.57 4.88
CA PRO A 225 12.01 16.56 5.58
C PRO A 225 10.94 17.23 6.45
N PRO A 226 9.82 16.52 6.73
CA PRO A 226 8.72 17.09 7.50
C PRO A 226 9.21 17.45 8.91
N ALA A 227 8.76 18.60 9.42
CA ALA A 227 9.04 18.99 10.80
C ALA A 227 8.32 18.05 11.78
N SER A 228 8.90 17.81 12.95
CA SER A 228 8.19 17.06 13.99
C SER A 228 6.94 17.82 14.45
N PRO A 229 5.78 17.16 14.60
CA PRO A 229 4.60 17.79 15.18
C PRO A 229 4.78 18.13 16.67
N ASN A 230 5.73 17.50 17.36
CA ASN A 230 5.97 17.71 18.79
C ASN A 230 6.89 18.89 19.08
N THR A 231 7.89 19.14 18.23
CA THR A 231 8.91 20.17 18.46
C THR A 231 8.89 21.30 17.42
N GLY A 232 8.31 21.04 16.24
CA GLY A 232 8.44 21.92 15.08
C GLY A 232 9.82 21.90 14.41
N GLU A 233 10.74 21.04 14.87
CA GLU A 233 12.10 20.98 14.36
C GLU A 233 12.22 20.09 13.12
N ILE A 234 13.20 20.40 12.29
CA ILE A 234 13.65 19.60 11.14
C ILE A 234 15.10 19.23 11.46
N MET A 235 15.41 17.93 11.46
CA MET A 235 16.77 17.46 11.70
C MET A 235 17.30 16.69 10.51
N PHE A 236 18.60 16.77 10.31
CA PHE A 236 19.35 16.03 9.31
C PHE A 236 20.35 15.08 9.98
N CYS A 237 20.65 13.98 9.30
CA CYS A 237 21.83 13.19 9.61
C CYS A 237 22.98 13.73 8.76
N GLY A 238 24.16 13.86 9.35
CA GLY A 238 25.35 14.18 8.59
C GLY A 238 26.47 13.24 8.94
N ASP A 239 26.98 12.52 7.94
CA ASP A 239 28.31 11.93 8.02
C ASP A 239 29.13 12.52 6.88
N ALA A 240 30.17 13.28 7.21
CA ALA A 240 31.12 13.71 6.19
C ALA A 240 32.13 12.58 5.99
N PRO A 241 32.30 12.03 4.77
CA PRO A 241 33.40 11.12 4.50
C PRO A 241 34.71 11.87 4.73
N GLY A 242 35.29 11.63 5.90
CA GLY A 242 36.59 12.17 6.27
C GLY A 242 37.67 11.55 5.40
N TRP A 243 38.70 12.33 5.09
CA TRP A 243 39.91 11.78 4.48
C TRP A 243 40.92 11.55 5.59
N ALA A 244 41.37 10.32 5.74
CA ALA A 244 42.38 9.96 6.72
C ALA A 244 43.66 9.52 6.02
N MET A 245 44.79 9.87 6.61
CA MET A 245 46.08 9.29 6.26
C MET A 245 46.39 8.15 7.23
N PRO A 246 46.51 6.90 6.77
CA PRO A 246 46.84 5.79 7.65
C PRO A 246 48.16 6.02 8.39
N LYS A 247 48.25 5.51 9.62
CA LYS A 247 49.51 5.53 10.36
C LYS A 247 50.55 4.66 9.64
N GLY A 248 51.77 5.18 9.50
CA GLY A 248 52.89 4.44 8.90
C GLY A 248 52.99 4.52 7.38
N VAL A 249 52.29 5.46 6.73
CA VAL A 249 52.51 5.74 5.30
C VAL A 249 53.97 6.11 5.03
N LYS A 250 54.49 5.65 3.89
CA LYS A 250 55.91 5.83 3.50
C LYS A 250 56.28 7.30 3.23
N HIS A 251 55.31 8.10 2.79
CA HIS A 251 55.49 9.48 2.32
C HIS A 251 54.49 10.44 2.99
N PRO A 252 54.57 10.61 4.33
CA PRO A 252 53.54 11.33 5.09
C PRO A 252 53.43 12.81 4.70
N THR A 253 54.56 13.45 4.38
CA THR A 253 54.59 14.86 3.97
C THR A 253 53.92 15.03 2.62
N GLU A 254 54.29 14.22 1.63
CA GLU A 254 53.73 14.28 0.28
C GLU A 254 52.26 13.90 0.26
N SER A 255 51.86 12.89 1.04
CA SER A 255 50.45 12.55 1.25
C SER A 255 49.67 13.72 1.85
N TRP A 256 50.24 14.45 2.82
CA TRP A 256 49.61 15.63 3.40
C TRP A 256 49.49 16.79 2.41
N GLU A 257 50.53 17.07 1.62
CA GLU A 257 50.48 18.09 0.56
C GLU A 257 49.41 17.74 -0.49
N TRP A 258 49.31 16.47 -0.87
CA TRP A 258 48.26 16.00 -1.78
C TRP A 258 46.86 16.16 -1.19
N MET A 259 46.67 15.79 0.08
CA MET A 259 45.40 16.02 0.77
C MET A 259 45.04 17.51 0.78
N LYS A 260 45.97 18.41 1.13
CA LYS A 260 45.73 19.87 1.08
C LYS A 260 45.28 20.33 -0.30
N PHE A 261 45.90 19.82 -1.37
CA PHE A 261 45.48 20.11 -2.74
C PHE A 261 44.05 19.63 -3.04
N LEU A 262 43.71 18.38 -2.68
CA LEU A 262 42.35 17.83 -2.83
C LEU A 262 41.32 18.65 -2.05
N PHE A 263 41.75 19.23 -0.94
CA PHE A 263 40.97 20.07 -0.05
C PHE A 263 40.99 21.56 -0.41
N THR A 264 41.49 21.97 -1.58
CA THR A 264 41.26 23.35 -2.04
C THR A 264 39.78 23.55 -2.40
N PRO A 265 39.23 24.77 -2.28
CA PRO A 265 37.86 25.06 -2.73
C PRO A 265 37.61 24.65 -4.18
N GLU A 266 38.60 24.81 -5.06
CA GLU A 266 38.51 24.43 -6.46
C GLU A 266 38.44 22.91 -6.66
N SER A 267 39.32 22.13 -6.00
CA SER A 267 39.30 20.66 -6.08
C SER A 267 38.00 20.08 -5.52
N LEU A 268 37.56 20.56 -4.37
CA LEU A 268 36.28 20.14 -3.77
C LEU A 268 35.09 20.52 -4.64
N PHE A 269 35.11 21.73 -5.22
CA PHE A 269 34.09 22.15 -6.16
C PHE A 269 33.98 21.18 -7.34
N ARG A 270 35.11 20.84 -7.98
CA ARG A 270 35.14 19.89 -9.11
C ARG A 270 34.61 18.51 -8.71
N LEU A 271 35.07 17.99 -7.57
CA LEU A 271 34.70 16.65 -7.09
C LEU A 271 33.21 16.56 -6.78
N PHE A 272 32.69 17.48 -5.97
CA PHE A 272 31.31 17.40 -5.48
C PHE A 272 30.30 17.82 -6.56
N VAL A 273 30.65 18.73 -7.47
CA VAL A 273 29.80 19.03 -8.64
C VAL A 273 29.71 17.84 -9.57
N ALA A 274 30.81 17.12 -9.81
CA ALA A 274 30.80 15.96 -10.70
C ALA A 274 29.84 14.85 -10.24
N ILE A 275 29.63 14.73 -8.93
CA ILE A 275 28.69 13.77 -8.33
C ILE A 275 27.35 14.41 -7.91
N ALA A 276 27.14 15.69 -8.21
CA ALA A 276 25.96 16.45 -7.82
C ALA A 276 25.65 16.39 -6.30
N ALA A 277 26.70 16.35 -5.49
CA ALA A 277 26.63 16.45 -4.04
C ALA A 277 26.75 17.92 -3.59
N PRO A 278 26.11 18.31 -2.47
CA PRO A 278 26.27 19.63 -1.89
C PRO A 278 27.73 19.86 -1.48
N PRO A 279 28.23 21.11 -1.50
CA PRO A 279 29.63 21.36 -1.19
C PRO A 279 29.91 21.03 0.29
N PRO A 280 31.07 20.43 0.61
CA PRO A 280 31.36 19.89 1.94
C PRO A 280 31.81 20.95 2.95
N ARG A 281 31.75 22.25 2.60
CA ARG A 281 32.22 23.35 3.45
C ARG A 281 31.23 24.49 3.50
N ILE A 282 31.01 25.01 4.70
CA ILE A 282 30.18 26.20 4.93
C ILE A 282 30.69 27.41 4.15
N SER A 283 32.03 27.57 4.02
CA SER A 283 32.63 28.65 3.23
C SER A 283 32.31 28.57 1.73
N MET A 284 31.88 27.41 1.24
CA MET A 284 31.44 27.21 -0.14
C MET A 284 29.92 27.39 -0.33
N LEU A 285 29.16 27.57 0.76
CA LEU A 285 27.69 27.72 0.79
C LEU A 285 27.23 29.18 0.90
N GLN A 286 27.87 30.08 0.16
CA GLN A 286 27.54 31.51 0.22
C GLN A 286 26.44 31.92 -0.76
N THR A 287 26.31 31.23 -1.88
CA THR A 287 25.33 31.50 -2.94
C THR A 287 24.85 30.18 -3.56
N ASP A 288 23.75 30.26 -4.31
CA ASP A 288 23.17 29.15 -5.07
C ASP A 288 23.93 28.82 -6.37
N GLU A 289 24.92 29.63 -6.74
CA GLU A 289 25.76 29.45 -7.94
C GLU A 289 26.41 28.07 -8.02
N TYR A 290 26.68 27.44 -6.88
CA TYR A 290 27.15 26.05 -6.85
C TYR A 290 26.14 25.10 -7.51
N PHE A 291 24.87 25.20 -7.10
CA PHE A 291 23.79 24.31 -7.55
C PHE A 291 23.39 24.60 -8.99
N LYS A 292 23.52 25.85 -9.45
CA LYS A 292 23.28 26.21 -10.87
C LYS A 292 24.27 25.56 -11.84
N LYS A 293 25.45 25.16 -11.37
CA LYS A 293 26.51 24.60 -12.24
C LYS A 293 26.34 23.13 -12.59
N HIS A 294 25.41 22.42 -11.93
CA HIS A 294 25.11 21.05 -12.27
C HIS A 294 23.67 20.91 -12.81
N PRO A 295 23.47 20.37 -14.03
CA PRO A 295 22.15 20.35 -14.67
C PRO A 295 21.15 19.39 -14.01
N LYS A 296 21.59 18.51 -13.11
CA LYS A 296 20.71 17.56 -12.39
C LYS A 296 20.12 18.09 -11.08
N TYR A 297 20.27 19.38 -10.74
CA TYR A 297 19.49 19.95 -9.64
C TYR A 297 18.15 20.46 -10.19
N PRO A 298 17.00 19.98 -9.66
CA PRO A 298 15.69 20.35 -10.21
C PRO A 298 15.34 21.82 -9.94
N ASN A 299 15.74 22.33 -8.78
CA ASN A 299 15.59 23.73 -8.38
C ASN A 299 16.83 24.15 -7.57
N PRO A 300 17.81 24.82 -8.20
CA PRO A 300 19.06 25.21 -7.53
C PRO A 300 18.89 26.07 -6.27
N GLU A 301 17.93 27.00 -6.28
CA GLU A 301 17.65 27.89 -5.15
C GLU A 301 17.13 27.08 -3.95
N LEU A 302 16.16 26.20 -4.19
CA LEU A 302 15.61 25.33 -3.16
C LEU A 302 16.65 24.33 -2.62
N CYS A 303 17.50 23.77 -3.49
CA CYS A 303 18.61 22.92 -3.06
C CYS A 303 19.61 23.68 -2.17
N PHE A 304 19.88 24.94 -2.50
CA PHE A 304 20.71 25.82 -1.66
C PHE A 304 20.06 26.06 -0.30
N GLU A 305 18.78 26.42 -0.24
CA GLU A 305 18.03 26.62 1.00
C GLU A 305 18.03 25.38 1.89
N ILE A 306 17.70 24.20 1.34
CA ILE A 306 17.72 22.93 2.07
C ILE A 306 19.12 22.62 2.59
N THR A 307 20.16 22.88 1.81
CA THR A 307 21.55 22.68 2.24
C THR A 307 21.92 23.63 3.38
N GLN A 308 21.48 24.88 3.33
CA GLN A 308 21.66 25.84 4.43
C GLN A 308 20.91 25.41 5.70
N MET A 309 19.70 24.87 5.57
CA MET A 309 18.95 24.30 6.69
C MET A 309 19.71 23.14 7.31
N ARG A 310 20.21 22.19 6.50
CA ARG A 310 21.03 21.07 6.96
C ARG A 310 22.23 21.53 7.75
N MET A 311 22.99 22.51 7.27
CA MET A 311 24.17 23.03 7.99
C MET A 311 23.85 23.60 9.37
N LYS A 312 22.61 24.03 9.61
CA LYS A 312 22.16 24.59 10.91
C LYS A 312 21.54 23.53 11.82
N ALA A 313 21.05 22.41 11.27
CA ALA A 313 20.22 21.45 11.99
C ALA A 313 20.57 20.00 11.64
N PHE A 314 21.84 19.61 11.83
CA PHE A 314 22.28 18.22 11.67
C PHE A 314 22.90 17.67 12.96
N LYS A 315 22.83 16.36 13.12
CA LYS A 315 23.64 15.59 14.06
C LYS A 315 24.39 14.50 13.30
N ASN A 316 25.59 14.17 13.78
CA ASN A 316 26.35 13.04 13.23
C ASN A 316 25.84 11.72 13.81
N THR A 317 26.13 10.62 13.12
CA THR A 317 25.98 9.29 13.72
C THR A 317 26.85 9.15 14.98
N PRO A 318 26.52 8.21 15.89
CA PRO A 318 27.31 7.97 17.10
C PRO A 318 28.81 7.76 16.81
N LYS A 319 29.64 8.63 17.38
CA LYS A 319 31.11 8.54 17.29
C LYS A 319 31.68 7.71 18.44
N ILE A 320 31.40 6.42 18.40
CA ILE A 320 31.91 5.44 19.38
C ILE A 320 32.80 4.42 18.66
N SER A 321 33.87 3.96 19.30
CA SER A 321 34.87 3.11 18.64
C SER A 321 34.33 1.78 18.09
N ASN A 322 33.21 1.32 18.61
CA ASN A 322 32.53 0.08 18.24
C ASN A 322 31.15 0.34 17.60
N TYR A 323 31.01 1.45 16.86
CA TYR A 323 29.75 1.81 16.21
C TYR A 323 29.33 0.79 15.13
N GLU A 324 30.28 0.15 14.44
CA GLU A 324 29.96 -0.89 13.46
C GLU A 324 29.32 -2.13 14.10
N GLU A 325 29.78 -2.52 15.29
CA GLU A 325 29.16 -3.56 16.12
C GLU A 325 27.77 -3.13 16.58
N ALA A 326 27.60 -1.86 16.94
CA ALA A 326 26.29 -1.30 17.30
C ALA A 326 25.31 -1.36 16.11
N LYS A 327 25.71 -0.94 14.91
CA LYS A 327 24.89 -1.07 13.70
C LYS A 327 24.55 -2.53 13.39
N THR A 328 25.51 -3.44 13.55
CA THR A 328 25.28 -4.88 13.34
C THR A 328 24.22 -5.39 14.31
N ALA A 329 24.35 -5.07 15.60
CA ALA A 329 23.38 -5.42 16.63
C ALA A 329 21.99 -4.85 16.33
N MET A 330 21.90 -3.61 15.83
CA MET A 330 20.65 -2.99 15.39
C MET A 330 20.05 -3.74 14.20
N GLY A 331 20.87 -4.07 13.20
CA GLY A 331 20.48 -4.82 12.02
C GLY A 331 19.89 -6.19 12.36
N GLU A 332 20.53 -6.94 13.26
CA GLU A 332 20.05 -8.26 13.71
C GLU A 332 18.64 -8.18 14.32
N GLU A 333 18.45 -7.30 15.31
CA GLU A 333 17.18 -7.19 16.03
C GLU A 333 16.08 -6.60 15.14
N MET A 334 16.38 -5.53 14.40
CA MET A 334 15.40 -4.87 13.55
C MET A 334 15.03 -5.69 12.32
N SER A 335 15.85 -6.66 11.90
CA SER A 335 15.48 -7.62 10.86
C SER A 335 14.39 -8.60 11.33
N LEU A 336 14.34 -8.94 12.62
CA LEU A 336 13.26 -9.74 13.19
C LEU A 336 11.96 -8.93 13.28
N VAL A 337 12.06 -7.64 13.65
CA VAL A 337 10.92 -6.72 13.56
C VAL A 337 10.41 -6.65 12.12
N TRP A 338 11.33 -6.51 11.18
CA TRP A 338 11.03 -6.44 9.75
C TRP A 338 10.33 -7.70 9.22
N ALA A 339 10.76 -8.87 9.67
CA ALA A 339 10.15 -10.15 9.33
C ALA A 339 8.80 -10.40 10.03
N GLY A 340 8.36 -9.51 10.92
CA GLY A 340 7.14 -9.67 11.70
C GLY A 340 7.23 -10.73 12.80
N THR A 341 8.44 -11.21 13.12
CA THR A 341 8.67 -12.20 14.17
C THR A 341 8.91 -11.58 15.55
N MET A 342 9.06 -10.25 15.61
CA MET A 342 9.22 -9.46 16.83
C MET A 342 8.44 -8.14 16.75
N GLY A 343 7.90 -7.67 17.87
CA GLY A 343 7.25 -6.36 17.94
C GLY A 343 8.26 -5.21 17.87
N LEU A 344 7.89 -4.05 17.29
CA LEU A 344 8.79 -2.90 17.15
C LEU A 344 9.39 -2.47 18.49
N LYS A 345 8.55 -2.29 19.52
CA LYS A 345 9.00 -1.87 20.85
C LYS A 345 9.97 -2.88 21.46
N GLU A 346 9.67 -4.18 21.34
CA GLU A 346 10.57 -5.25 21.81
C GLU A 346 11.93 -5.19 21.09
N GLY A 347 11.93 -4.94 19.77
CA GLY A 347 13.16 -4.76 19.01
C GLY A 347 13.96 -3.53 19.47
N ILE A 348 13.30 -2.40 19.70
CA ILE A 348 13.94 -1.19 20.25
C ILE A 348 14.54 -1.48 21.62
N ASP A 349 13.82 -2.18 22.50
CA ASP A 349 14.31 -2.53 23.84
C ASP A 349 15.56 -3.43 23.77
N LYS A 350 15.59 -4.43 22.87
CA LYS A 350 16.77 -5.30 22.67
C LYS A 350 17.96 -4.54 22.09
N VAL A 351 17.74 -3.67 21.10
CA VAL A 351 18.80 -2.79 20.57
C VAL A 351 19.34 -1.90 21.66
N THR A 352 18.46 -1.30 22.46
CA THR A 352 18.83 -0.43 23.58
C THR A 352 19.72 -1.19 24.57
N ALA A 353 19.33 -2.40 24.97
CA ALA A 353 20.13 -3.23 25.88
C ALA A 353 21.51 -3.57 25.31
N LYS A 354 21.58 -4.04 24.06
CA LYS A 354 22.87 -4.37 23.40
C LYS A 354 23.77 -3.15 23.29
N TRP A 355 23.23 -2.01 22.87
CA TRP A 355 23.99 -0.76 22.72
C TRP A 355 24.48 -0.22 24.06
N THR A 356 23.71 -0.37 25.14
CA THR A 356 24.14 0.00 26.50
C THR A 356 25.33 -0.83 26.96
N GLU A 357 25.42 -2.12 26.60
CA GLU A 357 26.64 -2.89 26.91
C GLU A 357 27.82 -2.48 26.04
N LEU A 358 27.60 -2.27 24.73
CA LEU A 358 28.65 -1.85 23.81
C LEU A 358 29.27 -0.50 24.21
N VAL A 359 28.45 0.47 24.61
CA VAL A 359 28.96 1.82 24.91
C VAL A 359 29.86 1.86 26.14
N LYS A 360 29.69 0.94 27.10
CA LYS A 360 30.55 0.84 28.30
C LYS A 360 32.00 0.51 27.97
N GLU A 361 32.23 -0.22 26.88
CA GLU A 361 33.55 -0.64 26.41
C GLU A 361 34.10 0.28 25.30
N ALA A 362 33.29 1.24 24.85
CA ALA A 362 33.63 2.08 23.72
C ALA A 362 34.54 3.24 24.14
N VAL A 363 35.48 3.59 23.26
CA VAL A 363 36.12 4.90 23.29
C VAL A 363 35.16 5.88 22.63
N ILE A 364 34.73 6.87 23.42
CA ILE A 364 33.88 7.96 22.94
C ILE A 364 34.76 9.03 22.34
N ASP A 365 34.49 9.41 21.09
CA ASP A 365 35.17 10.55 20.46
C ASP A 365 34.87 11.82 21.28
N PRO A 366 35.87 12.59 21.72
CA PRO A 366 35.66 13.79 22.53
C PRO A 366 34.81 14.87 21.82
N ASP A 367 34.68 14.80 20.49
CA ASP A 367 33.85 15.68 19.68
C ASP A 367 32.42 15.13 19.48
N VAL A 368 31.95 14.18 20.30
CA VAL A 368 30.52 13.82 20.32
C VAL A 368 29.66 15.06 20.56
N GLY A 369 28.70 15.28 19.67
CA GLY A 369 27.78 16.43 19.75
C GLY A 369 28.27 17.72 19.08
N CYS A 370 29.38 17.73 18.34
CA CYS A 370 29.80 18.90 17.57
C CYS A 370 28.86 19.11 16.35
N ALA A 371 27.78 19.88 16.57
CA ALA A 371 26.97 20.43 15.49
C ALA A 371 27.59 21.75 15.01
N GLY A 372 28.04 21.80 13.75
CA GLY A 372 28.24 23.06 13.03
C GLY A 372 29.57 23.82 13.20
N LYS A 373 30.60 23.29 13.87
CA LYS A 373 31.97 23.85 13.78
C LYS A 373 32.99 22.73 13.67
N PHE A 374 33.55 22.56 12.47
CA PHE A 374 34.74 21.78 12.13
C PHE A 374 35.07 20.65 13.11
N CYS A 375 34.65 19.42 12.76
CA CYS A 375 35.56 18.29 12.89
C CYS A 375 36.30 18.18 11.55
#